data_AF-A0A932M456-F1
#
_entry.id   AF-A0A932M456-F1
#
_cell.length_a   1.000
_cell.length_b   1.000
_cell.length_c   1.000
_cell.angle_alpha   90.00
_cell.angle_beta   90.00
_cell.angle_gamma   90.00
#
_symmetry.space_group_name_H-M   'P 1'
#
loop_
_entity.id
_entity.type
_entity.pdbx_description
1 polymer ?
#
loop_
_entity_poly.entity_id
_entity_poly.type
_entity_poly.pdbx_seq_one_letter_code
_entity_poly.pdbx_strand_id
1 'polypeptide(L)'
;MSDENTRAHALHRHEGRLCMPESARKVVGHRLAIAKGHLESILRALQRHDTYCVDVLRQIQAVQGALEKAGRITLESHLRAHVATAAERGDTETIVEELMDALRYR
;
A
#
# COMPACT_ATOMS: atom_id res chain seq x y z
N MET A 1 -10.10 -27.12 -17.63
CA MET A 1 -8.86 -26.98 -16.83
C MET A 1 -8.84 -25.57 -16.22
N SER A 2 -9.83 -25.21 -15.41
CA SER A 2 -10.07 -23.80 -15.02
C SER A 2 -10.29 -23.58 -13.52
N ASP A 3 -10.21 -24.62 -12.69
CA ASP A 3 -10.75 -24.58 -11.32
C ASP A 3 -9.71 -24.67 -10.19
N GLU A 4 -8.42 -24.75 -10.52
CA GLU A 4 -7.37 -24.87 -9.49
C GLU A 4 -6.82 -23.50 -9.05
N ASN A 5 -6.90 -22.48 -9.91
CA ASN A 5 -6.35 -21.14 -9.63
C ASN A 5 -7.25 -20.30 -8.70
N THR A 6 -8.52 -20.67 -8.53
CA THR A 6 -9.48 -19.93 -7.67
C THR A 6 -9.32 -20.29 -6.19
N ARG A 7 -8.73 -21.44 -5.85
CA ARG A 7 -8.59 -21.91 -4.46
C ARG A 7 -7.34 -21.41 -3.74
N ALA A 8 -6.33 -20.93 -4.46
CA ALA A 8 -5.12 -20.37 -3.85
C ALA A 8 -5.33 -18.99 -3.18
N HIS A 9 -6.48 -18.34 -3.43
CA HIS A 9 -6.79 -17.01 -2.92
C HIS A 9 -7.55 -16.99 -1.58
N ALA A 10 -7.96 -18.15 -1.04
CA ALA A 10 -8.90 -18.17 0.08
C ALA A 10 -8.30 -17.73 1.42
N LEU A 11 -7.01 -17.95 1.67
CA LEU A 11 -6.39 -17.67 2.98
C LEU A 11 -4.89 -17.38 2.83
N HIS A 12 -4.53 -16.22 2.29
CA HIS A 12 -3.14 -15.75 2.34
C HIS A 12 -2.82 -15.37 3.80
N ARG A 13 -2.40 -16.37 4.60
CA ARG A 13 -2.02 -16.21 6.01
C ARG A 13 -0.55 -16.55 6.20
N HIS A 14 0.16 -15.73 6.96
CA HIS A 14 1.50 -16.04 7.47
C HIS A 14 1.48 -15.89 8.98
N GLU A 15 1.89 -16.91 9.73
CA GLU A 15 1.88 -16.92 11.21
C GLU A 15 0.53 -16.50 11.82
N GLY A 16 -0.57 -16.97 11.22
CA GLY A 16 -1.93 -16.68 11.69
C GLY A 16 -2.49 -15.31 11.29
N ARG A 17 -1.72 -14.46 10.60
CA ARG A 17 -2.18 -13.12 10.14
C ARG A 17 -2.50 -13.09 8.65
N LEU A 18 -3.59 -12.41 8.30
CA LEU A 18 -3.92 -12.08 6.90
C LEU A 18 -2.82 -11.19 6.32
N CYS A 19 -2.27 -11.58 5.18
CA CYS A 19 -1.13 -10.89 4.59
C CYS A 19 -1.39 -10.48 3.13
N MET A 20 -0.79 -9.35 2.76
CA MET A 20 -0.91 -8.80 1.42
C MET A 20 -0.46 -9.84 0.36
N PRO A 21 -1.28 -10.10 -0.68
CA PRO A 21 -0.92 -10.95 -1.81
C PRO A 21 0.41 -10.58 -2.44
N GLU A 22 1.17 -11.56 -2.92
CA GLU A 22 2.51 -11.34 -3.47
C GLU A 22 2.51 -10.33 -4.63
N SER A 23 1.52 -10.41 -5.53
CA SER A 23 1.38 -9.50 -6.67
C SER A 23 1.25 -8.04 -6.21
N ALA A 24 0.38 -7.77 -5.24
CA ALA A 24 0.24 -6.44 -4.63
C ALA A 24 1.51 -6.02 -3.88
N ARG A 25 2.12 -6.94 -3.12
CA ARG A 25 3.35 -6.66 -2.34
C ARG A 25 4.50 -6.20 -3.23
N LYS A 26 4.73 -6.89 -4.36
CA LYS A 26 5.75 -6.50 -5.35
C LYS A 26 5.47 -5.12 -5.96
N VAL A 27 4.22 -4.86 -6.36
CA VAL A 27 3.83 -3.57 -6.95
C VAL A 27 3.98 -2.41 -5.96
N VAL A 28 3.46 -2.58 -4.73
CA VAL A 28 3.56 -1.58 -3.66
C VAL A 28 5.02 -1.34 -3.30
N GLY A 29 5.80 -2.41 -3.09
CA GLY A 29 7.22 -2.30 -2.78
C GLY A 29 8.02 -1.54 -3.84
N HIS A 30 7.79 -1.83 -5.12
CA HIS A 30 8.44 -1.11 -6.22
C HIS A 30 8.09 0.39 -6.21
N ARG A 31 6.83 0.75 -5.98
CA ARG A 31 6.40 2.16 -5.91
C ARG A 31 7.01 2.90 -4.73
N LEU A 32 7.05 2.26 -3.56
CA LEU A 32 7.68 2.84 -2.37
C LEU A 32 9.19 3.03 -2.57
N ALA A 33 9.87 2.12 -3.28
CA ALA A 33 11.27 2.28 -3.62
C ALA A 33 11.52 3.52 -4.52
N ILE A 34 10.64 3.78 -5.48
CA ILE A 34 10.69 4.99 -6.31
C ILE A 34 10.46 6.25 -5.45
N ALA A 35 9.42 6.24 -4.60
CA ALA A 35 9.12 7.36 -3.71
C ALA A 35 10.29 7.66 -2.76
N LYS A 36 10.95 6.62 -2.24
CA LYS A 36 12.19 6.74 -1.44
C LYS A 36 13.29 7.45 -2.23
N GLY A 37 13.57 7.01 -3.46
CA GLY A 37 14.59 7.64 -4.30
C GLY A 37 14.29 9.11 -4.63
N HIS A 38 13.01 9.44 -4.83
CA HIS A 38 12.56 10.83 -5.00
C HIS A 38 12.78 11.66 -3.74
N LEU A 39 12.43 11.14 -2.56
CA LEU A 39 12.67 11.81 -1.29
C LEU A 39 14.17 12.05 -1.05
N GLU A 40 15.02 11.05 -1.32
CA GLU A 40 16.47 11.21 -1.25
C GLU A 40 16.99 12.29 -2.23
N SER A 41 16.36 12.43 -3.41
CA SER A 41 16.68 13.50 -4.36
C SER A 41 16.35 14.88 -3.83
N ILE A 42 15.20 15.04 -3.17
CA ILE A 42 14.82 16.30 -2.50
C ILE A 42 15.85 16.67 -1.43
N LEU A 43 16.23 15.68 -0.60
CA LEU A 43 17.23 15.89 0.46
C LEU A 43 18.58 16.36 -0.11
N ARG A 44 19.04 15.74 -1.22
CA ARG A 44 20.25 16.20 -1.94
C ARG A 44 20.08 17.60 -2.52
N ALA A 45 18.92 17.92 -3.09
CA ALA A 45 18.66 19.25 -3.65
C ALA A 45 18.85 20.33 -2.58
N LEU A 46 18.26 20.13 -1.40
CA LEU A 46 18.33 21.06 -0.26
C LEU A 46 19.74 21.33 0.28
N GLN A 47 20.75 20.53 -0.08
CA GLN A 47 22.15 20.80 0.28
C GLN A 47 22.74 21.97 -0.53
N ARG A 48 22.09 22.39 -1.62
CA ARG A 48 22.57 23.47 -2.48
C ARG A 48 21.90 24.80 -2.12
N HIS A 49 22.68 25.88 -2.08
CA HIS A 49 22.22 27.22 -1.74
C HIS A 49 21.33 27.88 -2.81
N ASP A 50 21.29 27.35 -4.02
CA ASP A 50 20.47 27.83 -5.14
C ASP A 50 19.11 27.13 -5.25
N THR A 51 18.70 26.38 -4.22
CA THR A 51 17.47 25.60 -4.24
C THR A 51 16.22 26.48 -4.23
N TYR A 52 15.38 26.35 -5.25
CA TYR A 52 14.13 27.08 -5.36
C TYR A 52 12.97 26.39 -4.63
N CYS A 53 12.31 27.11 -3.72
CA CYS A 53 11.26 26.56 -2.85
C CYS A 53 10.11 25.90 -3.63
N VAL A 54 9.70 26.48 -4.76
CA VAL A 54 8.57 25.95 -5.55
C VAL A 54 8.91 24.59 -6.16
N ASP A 55 10.16 24.35 -6.54
CA ASP A 55 10.57 23.06 -7.10
C ASP A 55 10.65 21.98 -6.02
N VAL A 56 11.06 22.34 -4.80
CA VAL A 56 10.98 21.45 -3.64
C VAL A 56 9.53 21.10 -3.33
N LEU A 57 8.63 22.10 -3.31
CA LEU A 57 7.20 21.86 -3.10
C LEU A 57 6.62 20.92 -4.15
N ARG A 58 6.91 21.13 -5.44
CA ARG A 58 6.48 20.24 -6.53
C ARG A 58 6.96 18.81 -6.34
N GLN A 59 8.22 18.63 -5.97
CA GLN A 59 8.78 17.30 -5.72
C GLN A 59 8.13 16.62 -4.50
N ILE A 60 7.88 17.37 -3.42
CA ILE A 60 7.16 16.86 -2.24
C ILE A 60 5.75 16.39 -2.63
N GLN A 61 5.01 17.17 -3.43
CA GLN A 61 3.70 16.77 -3.93
C GLN A 61 3.78 15.49 -4.77
N ALA A 62 4.82 15.33 -5.59
CA ALA A 62 5.03 14.09 -6.35
C ALA A 62 5.28 12.87 -5.44
N VAL A 63 6.03 13.03 -4.35
CA VAL A 63 6.22 11.97 -3.35
C VAL A 63 4.91 11.64 -2.65
N GLN A 64 4.14 12.64 -2.22
CA GLN A 64 2.83 12.43 -1.60
C GLN A 64 1.89 11.66 -2.52
N GLY A 65 1.77 12.05 -3.79
CA GLY A 65 0.95 11.32 -4.78
C GLY A 65 1.41 9.89 -5.01
N ALA A 66 2.73 9.62 -4.96
CA ALA A 66 3.27 8.26 -5.04
C ALA A 66 2.88 7.40 -3.82
N LEU A 67 2.94 7.97 -2.61
CA LEU A 67 2.52 7.32 -1.37
C LEU A 67 1.01 7.04 -1.36
N GLU A 68 0.19 8.02 -1.76
CA GLU A 68 -1.26 7.85 -1.89
C GLU A 68 -1.61 6.72 -2.88
N LYS A 69 -0.92 6.66 -4.02
CA LYS A 69 -1.12 5.60 -5.00
C LYS A 69 -0.78 4.23 -4.43
N ALA A 70 0.32 4.12 -3.68
CA ALA A 70 0.72 2.88 -3.01
C ALA A 70 -0.33 2.47 -1.97
N GLY A 71 -0.77 3.40 -1.11
CA GLY A 71 -1.84 3.18 -0.14
C GLY A 71 -3.14 2.69 -0.77
N ARG A 72 -3.57 3.30 -1.89
CA ARG A 72 -4.77 2.87 -2.63
C ARG A 72 -4.66 1.44 -3.17
N ILE A 73 -3.49 1.06 -3.68
CA ILE A 73 -3.25 -0.32 -4.18
C ILE A 73 -3.29 -1.32 -3.01
N THR A 74 -2.69 -0.95 -1.87
CA THR A 74 -2.74 -1.75 -0.64
C THR A 74 -4.18 -1.97 -0.18
N LEU A 75 -4.97 -0.90 -0.10
CA LEU A 75 -6.38 -0.95 0.29
C LEU A 75 -7.20 -1.81 -0.67
N GLU A 76 -7.09 -1.57 -1.98
CA GLU A 76 -7.82 -2.34 -2.99
C GLU A 76 -7.49 -3.84 -2.91
N SER A 77 -6.21 -4.17 -2.70
CA SER A 77 -5.76 -5.54 -2.52
C SER A 77 -6.38 -6.18 -1.27
N HIS A 78 -6.37 -5.47 -0.13
CA HIS A 78 -6.96 -5.94 1.12
C HIS A 78 -8.47 -6.19 1.00
N LEU A 79 -9.21 -5.24 0.40
CA LEU A 79 -10.65 -5.39 0.19
C LEU A 79 -11.00 -6.63 -0.64
N ARG A 80 -10.26 -6.87 -1.73
CA ARG A 80 -10.48 -8.01 -2.62
C ARG A 80 -10.05 -9.35 -2.02
N ALA A 81 -8.92 -9.37 -1.30
CA ALA A 81 -8.31 -10.62 -0.82
C ALA A 81 -8.83 -11.08 0.54
N HIS A 82 -9.33 -10.14 1.36
CA HIS A 82 -9.64 -10.43 2.76
C HIS A 82 -11.08 -10.06 3.11
N VAL A 83 -11.52 -8.84 2.79
CA VAL A 83 -12.90 -8.42 3.14
C VAL A 83 -13.94 -9.20 2.34
N ALA A 84 -13.68 -9.47 1.05
CA ALA A 84 -14.61 -10.18 0.18
C ALA A 84 -15.04 -11.57 0.68
N THR A 85 -14.20 -12.24 1.48
CA THR A 85 -14.50 -13.57 2.05
C THR A 85 -14.63 -13.55 3.58
N ALA A 86 -14.74 -12.37 4.20
CA ALA A 86 -14.77 -12.23 5.67
C ALA A 86 -16.04 -12.80 6.32
N ALA A 87 -17.18 -12.74 5.62
CA ALA A 87 -18.42 -13.35 6.09
C ALA A 87 -18.31 -14.88 6.19
N GLU A 88 -17.65 -15.50 5.21
CA GLU A 88 -17.42 -16.96 5.16
C GLU A 88 -16.45 -17.42 6.26
N ARG A 89 -15.50 -16.56 6.64
CA ARG A 89 -14.53 -16.83 7.71
C ARG A 89 -15.06 -16.49 9.11
N GLY A 90 -16.18 -15.77 9.21
CA GLY A 90 -16.74 -15.30 10.49
C GLY A 90 -15.92 -14.21 11.17
N ASP A 91 -15.08 -13.48 10.44
CA ASP A 91 -14.17 -12.45 10.95
C ASP A 91 -14.50 -11.03 10.45
N THR A 92 -15.75 -10.81 10.00
CA THR A 92 -16.18 -9.53 9.39
C THR A 92 -16.03 -8.33 10.31
N GLU A 93 -16.44 -8.42 11.57
CA GLU A 93 -16.36 -7.27 12.48
C GLU A 93 -14.89 -6.92 12.77
N THR A 94 -14.08 -7.93 13.10
CA THR A 94 -12.65 -7.76 13.39
C THR A 94 -11.90 -7.10 12.23
N ILE A 95 -12.10 -7.58 10.99
CA ILE A 95 -11.39 -7.01 9.84
C ILE A 95 -11.83 -5.58 9.52
N VAL A 96 -13.10 -5.26 9.73
CA VAL A 96 -13.63 -3.91 9.51
C VAL A 96 -13.09 -2.95 10.57
N GLU A 97 -13.11 -3.34 11.85
CA GLU A 97 -12.55 -2.54 12.95
C GLU A 97 -11.06 -2.27 12.74
N GLU A 98 -10.26 -3.29 12.43
CA GLU A 98 -8.82 -3.15 12.14
C GLU A 98 -8.57 -2.21 10.94
N LEU A 99 -9.35 -2.35 9.87
CA LEU A 99 -9.20 -1.50 8.69
C LEU A 99 -9.59 -0.05 8.99
N MET A 100 -10.68 0.17 9.73
CA MET A 100 -11.12 1.49 10.12
C MET A 100 -10.10 2.17 11.05
N ASP A 101 -9.50 1.44 11.98
CA ASP A 101 -8.43 1.96 12.84
C ASP A 101 -7.21 2.39 12.02
N ALA A 102 -6.76 1.56 11.07
CA ALA A 102 -5.65 1.88 10.18
C ALA A 102 -5.89 3.15 9.33
N LEU A 103 -7.15 3.46 9.00
CA LEU A 103 -7.51 4.63 8.19
C LEU A 103 -7.73 5.92 9.00
N ARG A 104 -7.76 5.85 10.36
CA ARG A 104 -7.91 7.04 11.22
C ARG A 104 -6.69 7.96 11.22
N TYR A 105 -5.50 7.45 10.86
CA TYR A 105 -4.24 8.20 10.87
C TYR A 105 -4.07 9.12 9.65
N ARG A 106 -5.06 9.97 9.37
CA ARG A 106 -4.98 11.05 8.37
C ARG A 106 -4.85 12.41 9.03
#